data_AF-A0A3B0V8J8-F1
#
_entry.id   AF-A0A3B0V8J8-F1
#
_cell.length_a   1.000
_cell.length_b   1.000
_cell.length_c   1.000
_cell.angle_alpha   90.00
_cell.angle_beta   90.00
_cell.angle_gamma   90.00
#
_symmetry.space_group_name_H-M   'P 1'
#
loop_
_entity.id
_entity.type
_entity.pdbx_description
1 polymer ?
#
loop_
_entity_poly.entity_id
_entity_poly.type
_entity_poly.pdbx_seq_one_letter_code
_entity_poly.pdbx_strand_id
1 'polypeptide(L)' 'MEELSQKAYWDKVAAEKNFTLRPDFHLLRTVGIDKDAFIVDYGCGYGRTLAEF' A
#
# COMPACT_ATOMS: atom_id res chain seq x y z
N MET A 1 16.18 9.59 -23.54
CA MET A 1 15.90 9.48 -22.09
C MET A 1 14.79 8.47 -22.00
N GLU A 2 15.06 7.27 -21.48
CA GLU A 2 14.06 6.21 -21.43
C GLU A 2 13.01 6.63 -20.40
N GLU A 3 11.77 6.82 -20.84
CA GLU A 3 10.65 7.07 -19.94
C GLU A 3 10.46 5.80 -19.11
N LEU A 4 10.95 5.80 -17.87
CA LEU A 4 10.77 4.67 -16.97
C LEU A 4 9.28 4.57 -16.66
N SER A 5 8.56 3.72 -17.40
CA SER A 5 7.17 3.42 -17.07
C SER A 5 7.13 2.90 -15.64
N GLN A 6 6.25 3.48 -14.82
CA GLN A 6 6.05 3.05 -13.42
C GLN A 6 5.87 1.53 -13.34
N LYS A 7 5.13 0.96 -14.30
CA LYS A 7 4.92 -0.48 -14.42
C LYS A 7 6.24 -1.26 -14.55
N ALA A 8 7.13 -0.87 -15.46
CA ALA A 8 8.38 -1.60 -15.68
C ALA A 8 9.29 -1.61 -14.44
N TYR A 9 9.34 -0.49 -13.70
CA TYR A 9 10.07 -0.44 -12.44
C TYR A 9 9.44 -1.37 -11.39
N TRP A 10 8.12 -1.28 -11.18
CA TRP A 10 7.42 -2.08 -10.17
C TRP A 10 7.43 -3.57 -10.49
N ASP A 11 7.29 -3.97 -11.75
CA ASP A 11 7.43 -5.36 -12.19
C ASP A 11 8.84 -5.90 -11.86
N LYS A 12 9.88 -5.10 -12.11
CA LYS A 12 11.27 -5.50 -11.86
C LYS A 12 11.54 -5.78 -10.38
N VAL A 13 11.00 -4.96 -9.48
CA VAL A 13 11.34 -5.05 -8.04
C VAL A 13 10.35 -5.88 -7.23
N ALA A 14 9.24 -6.33 -7.82
CA ALA A 14 8.14 -6.98 -7.08
C ALA A 14 8.57 -8.19 -6.23
N ALA A 15 9.51 -9.00 -6.72
CA ALA A 15 9.99 -10.19 -6.01
C ALA A 15 10.94 -9.87 -4.83
N GLU A 16 11.62 -8.73 -4.86
CA GLU A 16 12.63 -8.34 -3.87
C GLU A 16 12.08 -7.32 -2.86
N LYS A 17 11.00 -6.62 -3.21
CA LYS A 17 10.49 -5.51 -2.42
C LYS A 17 9.85 -6.01 -1.12
N ASN A 18 10.43 -5.62 0.01
CA ASN A 18 9.85 -5.81 1.33
C ASN A 18 9.49 -4.44 1.94
N PHE A 19 8.22 -4.24 2.27
CA PHE A 19 7.76 -3.01 2.91
C PHE A 19 7.84 -3.15 4.43
N THR A 20 8.71 -2.34 5.06
CA THR A 20 8.96 -2.38 6.51
C THR A 20 8.18 -1.34 7.30
N LEU A 21 7.72 -0.27 6.64
CA LEU A 21 6.96 0.79 7.30
C LEU A 21 5.56 0.29 7.66
N ARG A 22 5.20 0.21 8.93
CA ARG A 22 3.85 -0.20 9.34
C ARG A 22 2.82 0.92 9.05
N PRO A 23 1.56 0.57 8.72
CA PRO A 23 0.47 1.54 8.67
C PRO A 23 0.33 2.27 10.01
N ASP A 24 0.06 3.58 9.96
CA ASP A 24 -0.26 4.36 11.15
C ASP A 24 -1.74 4.18 11.52
N PHE A 25 -2.02 3.15 12.31
CA PHE A 25 -3.38 2.87 12.78
C PHE A 25 -3.91 3.93 13.76
N HIS A 26 -3.04 4.69 14.43
CA HIS A 26 -3.49 5.79 15.29
C HIS A 26 -4.02 6.95 14.43
N LEU A 27 -3.29 7.29 13.36
CA LEU A 27 -3.77 8.26 12.37
C LEU A 27 -5.10 7.80 11.77
N LEU A 28 -5.20 6.56 11.28
CA LEU A 28 -6.44 6.03 10.69
C LEU A 28 -7.65 6.16 11.64
N ARG A 29 -7.44 5.96 12.94
CA ARG A 29 -8.50 6.12 13.96
C ARG A 29 -8.84 7.59 14.24
N THR A 30 -7.90 8.51 14.10
CA THR A 30 -8.06 9.92 14.49
C THR A 30 -8.51 10.82 13.35
N VAL A 31 -8.27 10.45 12.09
CA VAL A 31 -8.73 11.21 10.91
C VAL A 31 -10.25 11.17 10.69
N GLY A 32 -10.99 10.45 11.54
CA GLY A 32 -12.45 10.42 11.50
C GLY A 32 -13.02 9.62 10.32
N ILE A 33 -12.34 8.57 9.88
CA ILE A 33 -12.90 7.61 8.92
C ILE A 33 -14.12 6.94 9.56
N ASP A 34 -15.24 6.92 8.82
CA ASP A 34 -16.45 6.23 9.25
C ASP A 34 -16.16 4.73 9.43
N LYS A 35 -16.73 4.13 10.48
CA LYS A 35 -16.54 2.70 10.78
C LYS A 35 -17.13 1.79 9.70
N ASP A 36 -18.13 2.28 8.96
CA ASP A 36 -18.79 1.56 7.87
C ASP A 36 -18.27 2.00 6.48
N ALA A 37 -17.19 2.79 6.44
CA ALA A 37 -16.59 3.20 5.18
C ALA A 37 -16.01 2.00 4.41
N PHE A 38 -16.27 1.96 3.10
CA PHE A 38 -15.52 1.09 2.19
C PHE A 38 -14.14 1.68 1.91
N ILE A 39 -13.10 0.88 2.14
CA ILE A 39 -11.71 1.28 1.93
C ILE A 39 -11.16 0.62 0.66
N VAL A 40 -10.47 1.40 -0.17
CA VAL A 40 -9.73 0.91 -1.34
C VAL A 40 -8.23 1.00 -1.04
N ASP A 41 -7.55 -0.14 -1.03
CA ASP A 41 -6.08 -0.22 -0.91
C ASP A 41 -5.44 -0.12 -2.30
N TYR A 42 -5.15 1.10 -2.74
CA TYR A 42 -4.59 1.36 -4.06
C TYR A 42 -3.07 1.15 -4.08
N GLY A 43 -2.59 0.32 -5.02
CA GLY A 43 -1.17 -0.03 -5.08
C GLY A 43 -0.73 -0.94 -3.92
N CYS A 44 -1.63 -1.82 -3.47
CA CYS A 44 -1.47 -2.70 -2.30
C CYS A 44 -0.25 -3.64 -2.31
N GLY A 45 0.46 -3.75 -3.44
CA GLY A 45 1.61 -4.64 -3.59
C GLY A 45 1.20 -6.09 -3.31
N TYR A 46 1.88 -6.74 -2.38
CA TYR A 46 1.54 -8.09 -1.93
C TYR A 46 0.41 -8.16 -0.88
N GLY A 47 -0.37 -7.08 -0.72
CA GLY A 47 -1.58 -7.07 0.11
C GLY A 47 -1.34 -6.97 1.62
N ARG A 48 -0.19 -6.42 2.05
CA ARG A 48 0.20 -6.38 3.48
C ARG A 48 -0.83 -5.68 4.37
N THR A 49 -1.39 -4.56 3.93
CA THR A 49 -2.28 -3.73 4.76
C THR A 49 -3.55 -4.47 5.17
N LEU A 50 -4.07 -5.35 4.29
CA LEU A 50 -5.27 -6.16 4.56
C LEU A 50 -4.98 -7.52 5.19
N ALA A 51 -3.71 -7.89 5.34
CA ALA A 51 -3.30 -9.17 5.94
C ALA A 51 -3.00 -9.06 7.45
N GLU A 52 -2.90 -7.85 8.01
CA GLU A 52 -2.61 -7.61 9.43
C GLU A 52 -3.87 -7.63 10.34
N PHE A 53 -4.94 -8.32 9.94
CA PHE A 53 -6.19 -8.43 10.72
C PHE A 53 -6.28 -9.73 11.54
#